data_AF-A0A524PNY7-F1
#
_entry.id   AF-A0A524PNY7-F1
#
_cell.length_a   1.000
_cell.length_b   1.000
_cell.length_c   1.000
_cell.angle_alpha   90.00
_cell.angle_beta   90.00
_cell.angle_gamma   90.00
#
_symmetry.space_group_name_H-M   'P 1'
#
loop_
_entity.id
_entity.type
_entity.pdbx_description
1 polymer ?
#
loop_
_entity_poly.entity_id
_entity_poly.type
_entity_poly.pdbx_seq_one_letter_code
_entity_poly.pdbx_strand_id
1 'polypeptide(L)'
;MIAASPQVITLVMLLLLLVLVGSGFPLGLALGGVALIAGLLFWNQTIFSLFYDRLFGVTTNYTFLAVPLFIFMGIMVEKSGVSGQLFNTLYLWLGGIRGGLAVATIWFGTILAATVGVIAASVTMLGLIALPSMLQRGYSKELSTGACCAGGSLGILIPPSIMLIFYGPMANISVGKLFMAAFPAGLTLSALYTIYILVRCRIRPSEAPVLPPEERNVPMGRKLYLLFTALLPPVVLVLAVLGSIFFGIAAPTEAAAVGALSSALMAAAYGKLKLRVLKETCFTTAGTFSMVFIVVVGATFFTSIFLGLGCGQVVKDFVLSAPGGKWGAFFVVMFLVFIMGMFIDWIGIVLIMIPIVTPIASTVGFDTLWFAMMIIVNLQMSFLSPPFAYAIFFLKAVTKPEMGIDTGHIIRGVIPYMGIIVIGLLLMVAFPEIITWLPGKMIR
;
A
#
# COMPACT_ATOMS: atom_id res chain seq x y z
N MET A 1 -6.01 -15.49 37.91
CA MET A 1 -6.83 -15.35 36.69
C MET A 1 -8.03 -14.51 37.05
N ILE A 2 -8.26 -13.41 36.34
CA ILE A 2 -9.40 -12.52 36.59
C ILE A 2 -10.55 -13.01 35.70
N ALA A 3 -11.71 -13.33 36.28
CA ALA A 3 -12.90 -13.64 35.51
C ALA A 3 -13.49 -12.33 34.97
N ALA A 4 -13.34 -12.08 33.67
CA ALA A 4 -13.92 -10.93 32.97
C ALA A 4 -14.69 -11.41 31.75
N SER A 5 -15.75 -10.70 31.38
CA SER A 5 -16.51 -11.04 30.19
C SER A 5 -15.68 -10.77 28.92
N PRO A 6 -15.87 -11.54 27.83
CA PRO A 6 -15.17 -11.32 26.57
C PRO A 6 -15.33 -9.89 26.03
N GLN A 7 -16.46 -9.23 26.31
CA GLN A 7 -16.71 -7.84 25.91
C GLN A 7 -15.76 -6.86 26.62
N VAL A 8 -15.57 -7.03 27.94
CA VAL A 8 -14.65 -6.19 28.72
C VAL A 8 -13.22 -6.43 28.28
N ILE A 9 -12.83 -7.70 28.09
CA ILE A 9 -11.49 -8.06 27.61
C ILE A 9 -11.23 -7.45 26.23
N THR A 10 -12.20 -7.55 25.31
CA THR A 10 -12.14 -6.95 23.98
C THR A 10 -11.88 -5.45 24.07
N LEU A 11 -12.69 -4.73 24.86
CA LEU A 11 -12.58 -3.29 25.00
C LEU A 11 -11.25 -2.87 25.64
N VAL A 12 -10.81 -3.58 26.68
CA VAL A 12 -9.52 -3.31 27.35
C VAL A 12 -8.35 -3.54 26.41
N MET A 13 -8.30 -4.67 25.70
CA MET A 13 -7.22 -4.97 24.76
C MET A 13 -7.15 -3.96 23.62
N LEU A 14 -8.29 -3.59 23.02
CA LEU A 14 -8.34 -2.62 21.93
C LEU A 14 -8.00 -1.20 22.40
N LEU A 15 -8.54 -0.75 23.55
CA LEU A 15 -8.22 0.58 24.08
C LEU A 15 -6.75 0.70 24.48
N LEU A 16 -6.21 -0.32 25.17
CA LEU A 16 -4.79 -0.32 25.54
C LEU A 16 -3.90 -0.29 24.30
N LEU A 17 -4.24 -1.06 23.26
CA LEU A 17 -3.55 -1.02 21.98
C LEU A 17 -3.60 0.39 21.36
N LEU A 18 -4.78 1.00 21.29
CA LEU A 18 -4.95 2.34 20.72
C LEU A 18 -4.16 3.40 21.51
N VAL A 19 -4.13 3.31 22.84
CA VAL A 19 -3.35 4.23 23.70
C VAL A 19 -1.85 4.07 23.47
N LEU A 20 -1.35 2.82 23.42
CA LEU A 20 0.07 2.56 23.17
C LEU A 20 0.50 2.98 21.76
N VAL A 21 -0.32 2.74 20.75
CA VAL A 21 -0.02 3.18 19.38
C VAL A 21 -0.13 4.71 19.26
N GLY A 22 -1.13 5.31 19.90
CA GLY A 22 -1.32 6.76 19.94
C GLY A 22 -0.20 7.53 20.66
N SER A 23 0.52 6.89 21.59
CA SER A 23 1.71 7.46 22.22
C SER A 23 2.97 7.38 21.36
N GLY A 24 2.89 6.75 20.18
CA GLY A 24 4.03 6.53 19.28
C GLY A 24 4.88 5.31 19.64
N PHE A 25 4.40 4.41 20.49
CA PHE A 25 5.12 3.20 20.84
C PHE A 25 5.23 2.25 19.63
N PRO A 26 6.36 1.53 19.44
CA PRO A 26 6.51 0.62 18.30
C PRO A 26 5.42 -0.45 18.24
N LEU A 27 4.70 -0.51 17.11
CA LEU A 27 3.48 -1.32 16.97
C LEU A 27 3.67 -2.79 17.30
N GLY A 28 4.75 -3.43 16.82
CA GLY A 28 4.98 -4.85 17.09
C GLY A 28 5.17 -5.14 18.59
N LEU A 29 5.82 -4.23 19.31
CA LEU A 29 5.97 -4.32 20.77
C LEU A 29 4.66 -4.01 21.49
N ALA A 30 3.87 -3.05 20.99
CA ALA A 30 2.55 -2.76 21.54
C ALA A 30 1.62 -3.99 21.41
N LEU A 31 1.57 -4.61 20.24
CA LEU A 31 0.76 -5.81 19.99
C LEU A 31 1.20 -6.98 20.86
N GLY A 32 2.50 -7.29 20.86
CA GLY A 32 3.05 -8.37 21.68
C GLY A 32 2.89 -8.11 23.19
N GLY A 33 3.08 -6.87 23.64
CA GLY A 33 2.94 -6.47 25.04
C GLY A 33 1.50 -6.55 25.53
N VAL A 34 0.53 -6.02 24.76
CA VAL A 34 -0.90 -6.14 25.09
C VAL A 34 -1.33 -7.61 25.14
N ALA A 35 -0.87 -8.41 24.17
CA ALA A 35 -1.14 -9.85 24.14
C ALA A 35 -0.57 -10.57 25.36
N LEU A 36 0.66 -10.24 25.76
CA LEU A 36 1.32 -10.80 26.93
C LEU A 36 0.58 -10.44 28.23
N ILE A 37 0.25 -9.15 28.42
CA ILE A 37 -0.46 -8.66 29.59
C ILE A 37 -1.85 -9.33 29.68
N ALA A 38 -2.62 -9.31 28.59
CA ALA A 38 -3.93 -9.95 28.55
C ALA A 38 -3.85 -11.46 28.79
N GLY A 39 -2.87 -12.14 28.16
CA GLY A 39 -2.63 -13.55 28.34
C GLY A 39 -2.30 -13.94 29.79
N LEU A 40 -1.45 -13.16 30.46
CA LEU A 40 -1.09 -13.38 31.87
C LEU A 40 -2.27 -13.15 32.83
N LEU A 41 -3.13 -12.17 32.53
CA LEU A 41 -4.26 -11.80 33.39
C LEU A 41 -5.47 -12.74 33.22
N PHE A 42 -5.78 -13.11 31.97
CA PHE A 42 -7.05 -13.74 31.59
C PHE A 42 -6.92 -15.18 31.06
N TRP A 43 -5.70 -15.65 30.73
CA TRP A 43 -5.48 -17.00 30.20
C TRP A 43 -4.65 -17.88 31.15
N ASN A 44 -3.41 -18.25 30.82
CA ASN A 44 -2.55 -19.12 31.64
C ASN A 44 -1.09 -19.05 31.15
N GLN A 45 -0.21 -19.90 31.71
CA GLN A 45 1.21 -19.95 31.33
C GLN A 45 1.49 -20.54 29.94
N THR A 46 0.50 -21.18 29.29
CA THR A 46 0.63 -21.72 27.93
C THR A 46 0.85 -20.61 26.89
N ILE A 47 0.62 -19.34 27.25
CA ILE A 47 0.90 -18.19 26.40
C ILE A 47 2.36 -18.12 25.93
N PHE A 48 3.31 -18.62 26.72
CA PHE A 48 4.73 -18.62 26.33
C PHE A 48 5.00 -19.64 25.22
N SER A 49 4.40 -20.82 25.32
CA SER A 49 4.42 -21.83 24.24
C SER A 49 3.72 -21.31 23.00
N LEU A 50 2.56 -20.65 23.16
CA LEU A 50 1.84 -20.04 22.04
C LEU A 50 2.66 -18.95 21.35
N PHE A 51 3.36 -18.09 22.12
CA PHE A 51 4.26 -17.09 21.56
C PHE A 51 5.39 -17.75 20.76
N TYR A 52 6.00 -18.81 21.30
CA TYR A 52 7.03 -19.59 20.59
C TYR A 52 6.48 -20.16 19.27
N ASP A 53 5.30 -20.77 19.29
CA ASP A 53 4.66 -21.34 18.09
C ASP A 53 4.38 -20.27 17.03
N ARG A 54 3.97 -19.05 17.45
CA ARG A 54 3.78 -17.93 16.52
C ARG A 54 5.10 -17.43 15.95
N LEU A 55 6.12 -17.27 16.77
CA LEU A 55 7.46 -16.89 16.31
C LEU A 55 8.00 -17.91 15.30
N PHE A 56 7.92 -19.20 15.63
CA PHE A 56 8.37 -20.28 14.76
C PHE A 56 7.56 -20.36 13.46
N GLY A 57 6.23 -20.23 13.56
CA GLY A 57 5.32 -20.24 12.40
C GLY A 57 5.55 -19.07 11.44
N VAL A 58 5.84 -17.87 11.96
CA VAL A 58 6.19 -16.72 11.11
C VAL A 58 7.55 -16.93 10.44
N THR A 59 8.53 -17.48 11.17
CA THR A 59 9.89 -17.74 10.66
C THR A 59 9.90 -18.78 9.55
N THR A 60 9.04 -19.80 9.64
CA THR A 60 8.99 -20.93 8.69
C THR A 60 7.97 -20.72 7.56
N ASN A 61 7.26 -19.58 7.53
CA ASN A 61 6.26 -19.32 6.50
C ASN A 61 6.88 -19.03 5.12
N TYR A 62 6.66 -19.93 4.17
CA TYR A 62 7.21 -19.82 2.82
C TYR A 62 6.71 -18.59 2.03
N THR A 63 5.50 -18.10 2.29
CA THR A 63 4.94 -16.92 1.58
C THR A 63 5.64 -15.64 2.03
N PHE A 64 6.04 -15.55 3.31
CA PHE A 64 6.75 -14.39 3.83
C PHE A 64 8.18 -14.25 3.30
N LEU A 65 8.76 -15.32 2.72
CA LEU A 65 10.04 -15.25 2.01
C LEU A 65 9.98 -14.33 0.77
N ALA A 66 8.79 -14.11 0.20
CA ALA A 66 8.58 -13.17 -0.90
C ALA A 66 8.80 -11.70 -0.48
N VAL A 67 8.52 -11.36 0.78
CA VAL A 67 8.55 -9.99 1.30
C VAL A 67 9.96 -9.36 1.22
N PRO A 68 11.04 -9.96 1.77
CA PRO A 68 12.37 -9.38 1.66
C PRO A 68 12.86 -9.33 0.21
N LEU A 69 12.45 -10.26 -0.65
CA LEU A 69 12.83 -10.25 -2.08
C LEU A 69 12.18 -9.08 -2.84
N PHE A 70 10.90 -8.78 -2.56
CA PHE A 70 10.25 -7.61 -3.14
C PHE A 70 10.77 -6.29 -2.58
N ILE A 71 11.08 -6.23 -1.27
CA ILE A 71 11.75 -5.07 -0.68
C ILE A 71 13.12 -4.84 -1.35
N PHE A 72 13.91 -5.90 -1.52
CA PHE A 72 15.20 -5.86 -2.20
C PHE A 72 15.04 -5.33 -3.63
N MET A 73 14.08 -5.88 -4.37
CA MET A 73 13.76 -5.47 -5.74
C MET A 73 13.46 -3.98 -5.80
N GLY A 74 12.57 -3.48 -4.94
CA GLY A 74 12.18 -2.07 -4.94
C GLY A 74 13.34 -1.13 -4.65
N ILE A 75 14.18 -1.47 -3.66
CA ILE A 75 15.38 -0.68 -3.32
C ILE A 75 16.41 -0.72 -4.45
N MET A 76 16.59 -1.88 -5.10
CA MET A 76 17.54 -2.01 -6.21
C MET A 76 17.09 -1.20 -7.45
N VAL A 77 15.79 -1.20 -7.76
CA VAL A 77 15.20 -0.36 -8.82
C VAL A 77 15.42 1.11 -8.52
N GLU A 78 15.19 1.55 -7.29
CA GLU A 78 15.48 2.92 -6.86
C GLU A 78 16.96 3.29 -7.09
N LYS A 79 17.89 2.43 -6.67
CA LYS A 79 19.34 2.67 -6.81
C LYS A 79 19.87 2.60 -8.24
N SER A 80 19.11 1.98 -9.16
CA SER A 80 19.46 1.94 -10.59
C SER A 80 19.35 3.32 -11.28
N GLY A 81 18.58 4.25 -10.70
CA GLY A 81 18.38 5.60 -11.24
C GLY A 81 17.44 5.69 -12.45
N VAL A 82 16.78 4.58 -12.82
CA VAL A 82 15.78 4.52 -13.92
C VAL A 82 14.63 5.50 -13.70
N SER A 83 14.24 5.70 -12.45
CA SER A 83 13.07 6.49 -12.06
C SER A 83 13.15 7.95 -12.49
N GLY A 84 14.31 8.59 -12.42
CA GLY A 84 14.47 10.01 -12.82
C GLY A 84 14.26 10.24 -14.32
N GLN A 85 14.73 9.32 -15.17
CA GLN A 85 14.55 9.41 -16.62
C GLN A 85 13.09 9.24 -17.03
N LEU A 86 12.37 8.34 -16.37
CA LEU A 86 10.96 8.10 -16.63
C LEU A 86 10.10 9.32 -16.31
N PHE A 87 10.29 9.95 -15.14
CA PHE A 87 9.55 11.15 -14.79
C PHE A 87 9.77 12.28 -15.80
N ASN A 88 11.02 12.58 -16.14
CA ASN A 88 11.36 13.61 -17.12
C ASN A 88 10.73 13.34 -18.50
N THR A 89 10.58 12.07 -18.86
CA THR A 89 10.00 11.70 -20.15
C THR A 89 8.48 11.81 -20.16
N LEU A 90 7.80 11.31 -19.11
CA LEU A 90 6.36 11.51 -18.94
C LEU A 90 6.01 13.00 -18.89
N TYR A 91 6.86 13.78 -18.25
CA TYR A 91 6.81 15.22 -18.22
C TYR A 91 6.89 15.86 -19.63
N LEU A 92 7.82 15.43 -20.51
CA LEU A 92 7.92 15.96 -21.88
C LEU A 92 6.67 15.70 -22.73
N TRP A 93 5.97 14.60 -22.45
CA TRP A 93 4.75 14.19 -23.15
C TRP A 93 3.52 14.93 -22.64
N LEU A 94 3.32 14.94 -21.33
CA LEU A 94 2.14 15.53 -20.69
C LEU A 94 2.30 17.02 -20.45
N GLY A 95 3.52 17.55 -20.61
CA GLY A 95 3.87 18.94 -20.42
C GLY A 95 2.88 19.86 -21.11
N GLY A 96 2.41 19.50 -22.32
CA GLY A 96 1.40 20.17 -23.17
C GLY A 96 0.10 20.60 -22.48
N ILE A 97 -0.32 19.85 -21.46
CA ILE A 97 -1.68 19.86 -20.93
C ILE A 97 -1.72 20.63 -19.60
N ARG A 98 -2.82 21.35 -19.32
CA ARG A 98 -3.08 21.94 -18.01
C ARG A 98 -3.16 20.83 -16.95
N GLY A 99 -2.34 20.93 -15.89
CA GLY A 99 -2.21 19.85 -14.91
C GLY A 99 -1.33 18.68 -15.36
N GLY A 100 -0.67 18.78 -16.51
CA GLY A 100 0.12 17.72 -17.11
C GLY A 100 1.23 17.17 -16.20
N LEU A 101 1.88 18.02 -15.40
CA LEU A 101 2.87 17.60 -14.40
C LEU A 101 2.26 16.76 -13.28
N ALA A 102 1.08 17.13 -12.80
CA ALA A 102 0.37 16.37 -11.76
C ALA A 102 -0.13 15.02 -12.30
N VAL A 103 -0.62 14.99 -13.55
CA VAL A 103 -0.96 13.71 -14.23
C VAL A 103 0.29 12.85 -14.42
N ALA A 104 1.41 13.44 -14.87
CA ALA A 104 2.68 12.73 -15.00
C ALA A 104 3.13 12.15 -13.65
N THR A 105 2.88 12.86 -12.54
CA THR A 105 3.17 12.38 -11.18
C THR A 105 2.34 11.15 -10.82
N ILE A 106 1.03 11.13 -11.13
CA ILE A 106 0.17 9.94 -10.91
C ILE A 106 0.62 8.76 -11.76
N TRP A 107 0.89 8.98 -13.05
CA TRP A 107 1.29 7.91 -13.97
C TRP A 107 2.67 7.35 -13.60
N PHE A 108 3.60 8.24 -13.27
CA PHE A 108 4.90 7.85 -12.78
C PHE A 108 4.78 7.06 -11.46
N GLY A 109 3.95 7.53 -10.52
CA GLY A 109 3.63 6.80 -9.29
C GLY A 109 2.99 5.43 -9.56
N THR A 110 2.12 5.32 -10.57
CA THR A 110 1.48 4.06 -10.97
C THR A 110 2.49 3.05 -11.51
N ILE A 111 3.46 3.49 -12.32
CA ILE A 111 4.52 2.63 -12.85
C ILE A 111 5.52 2.26 -11.75
N LEU A 112 5.90 3.23 -10.91
CA LEU A 112 6.75 2.97 -9.75
C LEU A 112 6.09 2.02 -8.77
N ALA A 113 4.78 2.12 -8.57
CA ALA A 113 4.04 1.24 -7.70
C ALA A 113 4.25 -0.24 -8.08
N ALA A 114 4.19 -0.54 -9.37
CA ALA A 114 4.41 -1.87 -9.92
C ALA A 114 5.87 -2.35 -9.85
N THR A 115 6.83 -1.54 -9.39
CA THR A 115 8.25 -1.91 -9.33
C THR A 115 8.87 -1.76 -7.95
N VAL A 116 8.33 -0.89 -7.10
CA VAL A 116 8.91 -0.56 -5.78
C VAL A 116 8.14 -1.23 -4.64
N GLY A 117 6.81 -1.34 -4.73
CA GLY A 117 5.97 -2.02 -3.72
C GLY A 117 6.00 -1.44 -2.29
N VAL A 118 6.75 -0.35 -2.06
CA VAL A 118 6.96 0.32 -0.77
C VAL A 118 6.56 1.80 -0.88
N ILE A 119 5.61 2.22 -0.05
CA ILE A 119 5.07 3.59 -0.06
C ILE A 119 6.13 4.62 0.31
N ALA A 120 6.96 4.34 1.32
CA ALA A 120 7.98 5.27 1.79
C ALA A 120 8.91 5.72 0.66
N ALA A 121 9.44 4.76 -0.11
CA ALA A 121 10.30 5.02 -1.25
C ALA A 121 9.56 5.77 -2.37
N SER A 122 8.34 5.32 -2.72
CA SER A 122 7.55 5.90 -3.80
C SER A 122 7.17 7.37 -3.53
N VAL A 123 6.63 7.67 -2.34
CA VAL A 123 6.23 9.03 -1.95
C VAL A 123 7.46 9.95 -1.82
N THR A 124 8.54 9.46 -1.21
CA THR A 124 9.81 10.21 -1.08
C THR A 124 10.35 10.57 -2.46
N MET A 125 10.38 9.62 -3.39
CA MET A 125 10.87 9.83 -4.75
C MET A 125 10.02 10.85 -5.52
N LEU A 126 8.70 10.75 -5.45
CA LEU A 126 7.80 11.75 -6.04
C LEU A 126 7.98 13.13 -5.38
N GLY A 127 8.21 13.16 -4.06
CA GLY A 127 8.50 14.38 -3.32
C GLY A 127 9.84 15.03 -3.67
N LEU A 128 10.86 14.25 -4.00
CA LEU A 128 12.18 14.76 -4.38
C LEU A 128 12.26 15.20 -5.85
N ILE A 129 11.51 14.53 -6.73
CA ILE A 129 11.61 14.74 -8.18
C ILE A 129 10.45 15.60 -8.70
N ALA A 130 9.21 15.21 -8.40
CA ALA A 130 8.03 15.82 -9.00
C ALA A 130 7.61 17.11 -8.29
N LEU A 131 7.63 17.13 -6.96
CA LEU A 131 7.17 18.28 -6.17
C LEU A 131 7.94 19.57 -6.47
N PRO A 132 9.28 19.61 -6.49
CA PRO A 132 10.01 20.86 -6.75
C PRO A 132 9.73 21.38 -8.16
N SER A 133 9.62 20.46 -9.14
CA SER A 133 9.30 20.81 -10.52
C SER A 133 7.92 21.47 -10.64
N MET A 134 6.91 20.93 -9.97
CA MET A 134 5.56 21.53 -9.92
C MET A 134 5.57 22.92 -9.28
N LEU A 135 6.23 23.08 -8.13
CA LEU A 135 6.27 24.36 -7.40
C LEU A 135 7.01 25.47 -8.15
N GLN A 136 8.17 25.16 -8.76
CA GLN A 136 8.94 26.13 -9.56
C GLN A 136 8.12 26.72 -10.71
N ARG A 137 7.08 26.01 -11.13
CA ARG A 137 6.21 26.38 -12.25
C ARG A 137 4.89 26.99 -11.79
N GLY A 138 4.74 27.28 -10.51
CA GLY A 138 3.53 27.92 -9.97
C GLY A 138 2.33 27.00 -9.84
N TYR A 139 2.52 25.67 -9.74
CA TYR A 139 1.42 24.79 -9.34
C TYR A 139 1.01 25.07 -7.90
N SER A 140 -0.27 24.90 -7.58
CA SER A 140 -0.74 25.02 -6.20
C SER A 140 -0.09 23.96 -5.31
N LYS A 141 0.23 24.35 -4.06
CA LYS A 141 0.88 23.46 -3.09
C LYS A 141 0.02 22.24 -2.79
N GLU A 142 -1.29 22.43 -2.64
CA GLU A 142 -2.27 21.37 -2.36
C GLU A 142 -2.39 20.37 -3.53
N LEU A 143 -2.44 20.85 -4.77
CA LEU A 143 -2.50 19.94 -5.93
C LEU A 143 -1.21 19.10 -6.03
N SER A 144 -0.07 19.77 -5.90
CA SER A 144 1.25 19.16 -6.06
C SER A 144 1.53 18.12 -4.98
N THR A 145 1.29 18.49 -3.71
CA THR A 145 1.50 17.59 -2.57
C THR A 145 0.51 16.43 -2.56
N GLY A 146 -0.77 16.71 -2.85
CA GLY A 146 -1.80 15.68 -2.97
C GLY A 146 -1.49 14.65 -4.06
N ALA A 147 -1.04 15.10 -5.24
CA ALA A 147 -0.67 14.21 -6.34
C ALA A 147 0.53 13.31 -5.97
N CYS A 148 1.55 13.85 -5.29
CA CYS A 148 2.69 13.05 -4.82
C CYS A 148 2.28 12.00 -3.79
N CYS A 149 1.47 12.37 -2.79
CA CYS A 149 1.00 11.43 -1.78
C CYS A 149 0.10 10.34 -2.40
N ALA A 150 -0.93 10.74 -3.16
CA ALA A 150 -1.87 9.79 -3.75
C ALA A 150 -1.20 8.86 -4.77
N GLY A 151 -0.35 9.41 -5.65
CA GLY A 151 0.41 8.65 -6.63
C GLY A 151 1.39 7.67 -5.99
N GLY A 152 2.04 8.07 -4.89
CA GLY A 152 2.96 7.19 -4.16
C GLY A 152 2.24 6.12 -3.33
N SER A 153 1.05 6.40 -2.82
CA SER A 153 0.22 5.45 -2.08
C SER A 153 -0.29 4.29 -2.95
N LEU A 154 -0.49 4.51 -4.25
CA LEU A 154 -0.81 3.43 -5.21
C LEU A 154 0.21 2.28 -5.16
N GLY A 155 1.43 2.56 -4.68
CA GLY A 155 2.52 1.62 -4.41
C GLY A 155 2.14 0.35 -3.67
N ILE A 156 1.10 0.40 -2.84
CA ILE A 156 0.70 -0.76 -2.04
C ILE A 156 -0.50 -1.51 -2.62
N LEU A 157 -1.24 -0.92 -3.56
CA LEU A 157 -2.34 -1.59 -4.25
C LEU A 157 -1.88 -2.26 -5.53
N ILE A 158 -1.06 -1.57 -6.34
CA ILE A 158 -0.66 -2.08 -7.66
C ILE A 158 0.40 -3.18 -7.49
N PRO A 159 0.16 -4.39 -8.03
CA PRO A 159 1.09 -5.51 -7.92
C PRO A 159 2.45 -5.26 -8.61
N PRO A 160 3.55 -5.87 -8.10
CA PRO A 160 3.63 -6.72 -6.92
C PRO A 160 3.70 -5.86 -5.65
N SER A 161 2.74 -6.06 -4.72
CA SER A 161 2.68 -5.26 -3.51
C SER A 161 2.77 -6.11 -2.25
N ILE A 162 3.50 -5.61 -1.26
CA ILE A 162 3.77 -6.31 -0.01
C ILE A 162 2.47 -6.54 0.78
N MET A 163 1.50 -5.61 0.69
CA MET A 163 0.24 -5.75 1.39
C MET A 163 -0.56 -6.98 0.97
N LEU A 164 -0.63 -7.26 -0.34
CA LEU A 164 -1.35 -8.42 -0.86
C LEU A 164 -0.69 -9.74 -0.43
N ILE A 165 0.63 -9.75 -0.23
CA ILE A 165 1.40 -10.91 0.26
C ILE A 165 1.07 -11.21 1.73
N PHE A 166 0.90 -10.17 2.56
CA PHE A 166 0.42 -10.36 3.94
C PHE A 166 -1.07 -10.70 4.01
N TYR A 167 -1.87 -10.09 3.15
CA TYR A 167 -3.32 -10.28 3.14
C TYR A 167 -3.70 -11.71 2.79
N GLY A 168 -3.09 -12.29 1.74
CA GLY A 168 -3.45 -13.61 1.22
C GLY A 168 -3.51 -14.71 2.28
N PRO A 169 -2.40 -14.98 3.01
CA PRO A 169 -2.39 -15.99 4.08
C PRO A 169 -3.39 -15.73 5.20
N MET A 170 -3.64 -14.46 5.56
CA MET A 170 -4.59 -14.12 6.63
C MET A 170 -6.06 -14.32 6.22
N ALA A 171 -6.37 -14.12 4.95
CA ALA A 171 -7.69 -14.36 4.38
C ALA A 171 -7.87 -15.78 3.81
N ASN A 172 -6.81 -16.59 3.82
CA ASN A 172 -6.76 -17.88 3.12
C ASN A 172 -7.10 -17.76 1.61
N ILE A 173 -6.58 -16.71 0.96
CA ILE A 173 -6.73 -16.44 -0.47
C ILE A 173 -5.35 -16.53 -1.15
N SER A 174 -5.30 -17.12 -2.34
CA SER A 174 -4.08 -17.12 -3.14
C SER A 174 -3.60 -15.70 -3.43
N VAL A 175 -2.34 -15.41 -3.12
CA VAL A 175 -1.70 -14.13 -3.40
C VAL A 175 -1.70 -13.83 -4.90
N GLY A 176 -1.57 -14.84 -5.76
CA GLY A 176 -1.68 -14.67 -7.21
C GLY A 176 -3.06 -14.17 -7.67
N LYS A 177 -4.14 -14.69 -7.07
CA LYS A 177 -5.51 -14.20 -7.32
C LYS A 177 -5.67 -12.75 -6.86
N LEU A 178 -5.12 -12.41 -5.70
CA LEU A 178 -5.13 -11.04 -5.18
C LEU A 178 -4.35 -10.09 -6.10
N PHE A 179 -3.20 -10.48 -6.62
CA PHE A 179 -2.46 -9.67 -7.59
C PHE A 179 -3.28 -9.43 -8.86
N MET A 180 -3.89 -10.46 -9.44
CA MET A 180 -4.75 -10.31 -10.62
C MET A 180 -5.95 -9.40 -10.35
N ALA A 181 -6.55 -9.48 -9.17
CA ALA A 181 -7.69 -8.66 -8.79
C ALA A 181 -7.31 -7.20 -8.50
N ALA A 182 -6.12 -6.98 -7.93
CA ALA A 182 -5.63 -5.66 -7.57
C ALA A 182 -5.10 -4.85 -8.75
N PHE A 183 -4.63 -5.50 -9.81
CA PHE A 183 -4.16 -4.81 -11.01
C PHE A 183 -5.24 -3.89 -11.65
N PRO A 184 -6.43 -4.37 -12.03
CA PRO A 184 -7.49 -3.52 -12.56
C PRO A 184 -8.02 -2.53 -11.51
N ALA A 185 -8.09 -2.90 -10.24
CA ALA A 185 -8.51 -2.00 -9.16
C ALA A 185 -7.55 -0.79 -9.01
N GLY A 186 -6.24 -1.03 -9.04
CA GLY A 186 -5.23 0.02 -8.96
C GLY A 186 -5.20 0.93 -10.19
N LEU A 187 -5.36 0.36 -11.39
CA LEU A 187 -5.49 1.16 -12.61
C LEU A 187 -6.76 2.01 -12.61
N THR A 188 -7.85 1.50 -12.05
CA THR A 188 -9.09 2.26 -11.88
C THR A 188 -8.87 3.48 -10.99
N LEU A 189 -8.21 3.33 -9.84
CA LEU A 189 -7.88 4.48 -8.99
C LEU A 189 -6.94 5.47 -9.68
N SER A 190 -5.91 4.99 -10.37
CA SER A 190 -4.99 5.84 -11.14
C SER A 190 -5.73 6.66 -12.22
N ALA A 191 -6.68 6.04 -12.91
CA ALA A 191 -7.54 6.71 -13.88
C ALA A 191 -8.44 7.76 -13.21
N LEU A 192 -9.08 7.44 -12.09
CA LEU A 192 -9.92 8.39 -11.35
C LEU A 192 -9.11 9.58 -10.82
N TYR A 193 -7.88 9.36 -10.33
CA TYR A 193 -6.97 10.43 -9.91
C TYR A 193 -6.58 11.32 -11.09
N THR A 194 -6.30 10.72 -12.25
CA THR A 194 -6.00 11.46 -13.49
C THR A 194 -7.19 12.32 -13.92
N ILE A 195 -8.40 11.76 -13.94
CA ILE A 195 -9.64 12.47 -14.29
C ILE A 195 -9.86 13.65 -13.34
N TYR A 196 -9.73 13.44 -12.04
CA TYR A 196 -9.85 14.51 -11.05
C TYR A 196 -8.87 15.66 -11.29
N ILE A 197 -7.59 15.36 -11.53
CA ILE A 197 -6.57 16.37 -11.82
C ILE A 197 -6.95 17.18 -13.07
N LEU A 198 -7.33 16.50 -14.15
CA LEU A 198 -7.72 17.16 -15.41
C LEU A 198 -8.96 18.04 -15.24
N VAL A 199 -9.98 17.57 -14.50
CA VAL A 199 -11.19 18.33 -14.19
C VAL A 199 -10.87 19.55 -13.33
N ARG A 200 -10.11 19.36 -12.23
CA ARG A 200 -9.70 20.45 -11.33
C ARG A 200 -8.91 21.52 -12.06
N CYS A 201 -7.95 21.12 -12.89
CA CYS A 201 -7.11 22.06 -13.65
C CYS A 201 -7.87 22.76 -14.78
N ARG A 202 -8.97 22.19 -15.27
CA ARG A 202 -9.87 22.84 -16.22
C ARG A 202 -10.76 23.89 -15.53
N ILE A 203 -11.25 23.60 -14.33
CA ILE A 203 -12.09 24.52 -13.54
C ILE A 203 -11.24 25.65 -12.93
N ARG A 204 -10.02 25.37 -12.50
CA ARG A 204 -9.09 26.33 -11.90
C ARG A 204 -7.74 26.37 -12.65
N PRO A 205 -7.69 27.02 -13.83
CA PRO A 205 -6.47 27.05 -14.66
C PRO A 205 -5.27 27.71 -13.98
N SER A 206 -5.50 28.59 -13.01
CA SER A 206 -4.44 29.26 -12.24
C SER A 206 -3.67 28.32 -11.30
N GLU A 207 -4.25 27.17 -10.92
CA GLU A 207 -3.61 26.22 -10.01
C GLU A 207 -2.60 25.30 -10.73
N ALA A 208 -2.57 25.29 -12.06
CA ALA A 208 -1.71 24.41 -12.86
C ALA A 208 -1.40 25.01 -14.25
N PRO A 209 -0.50 26.01 -14.31
CA PRO A 209 -0.19 26.71 -15.55
C PRO A 209 0.41 25.78 -16.61
N VAL A 210 0.13 26.14 -17.86
CA VAL A 210 0.60 25.46 -19.06
C VAL A 210 2.08 25.81 -19.25
N LEU A 211 2.87 24.79 -19.49
CA LEU A 211 4.28 24.94 -19.86
C LEU A 211 4.50 25.84 -21.10
N PRO A 212 5.56 26.67 -21.10
CA PRO A 212 6.00 27.39 -22.28
C PRO A 212 6.34 26.42 -23.44
N PRO A 213 6.05 26.79 -24.71
CA PRO A 213 6.38 25.97 -25.87
C PRO A 213 7.88 25.65 -26.00
N GLU A 214 8.74 26.55 -25.55
CA GLU A 214 10.20 26.46 -25.65
C GLU A 214 10.78 25.23 -24.94
N GLU A 215 10.24 24.86 -23.78
CA GLU A 215 10.66 23.67 -23.03
C GLU A 215 10.06 22.36 -23.57
N ARG A 216 9.12 22.43 -24.52
CA ARG A 216 8.40 21.28 -25.10
C ARG A 216 8.82 20.95 -26.53
N ASN A 217 9.66 21.79 -27.14
CA ASN A 217 10.10 21.67 -28.53
C ASN A 217 11.18 20.58 -28.69
N VAL A 218 10.77 19.34 -28.41
CA VAL A 218 11.54 18.14 -28.72
C VAL A 218 10.88 17.45 -29.91
N PRO A 219 11.62 17.05 -30.95
CA PRO A 219 11.07 16.31 -32.09
C PRO A 219 10.30 15.05 -31.67
N MET A 220 9.19 14.76 -32.33
CA MET A 220 8.31 13.62 -31.97
C MET A 220 9.05 12.28 -31.94
N GLY A 221 9.94 12.04 -32.90
CA GLY A 221 10.77 10.83 -32.93
C GLY A 221 11.68 10.70 -31.70
N ARG A 222 12.25 11.82 -31.23
CA ARG A 222 13.07 11.84 -30.00
C ARG A 222 12.22 11.67 -28.74
N LYS A 223 11.01 12.25 -28.70
CA LYS A 223 10.05 12.02 -27.60
C LYS A 223 9.65 10.55 -27.49
N LEU A 224 9.40 9.89 -28.62
CA LEU A 224 9.02 8.48 -28.66
C LEU A 224 10.19 7.57 -28.25
N TYR A 225 11.40 7.86 -28.76
CA TYR A 225 12.61 7.15 -28.35
C TYR A 225 12.85 7.25 -26.85
N LEU A 226 12.80 8.46 -26.29
CA LEU A 226 12.95 8.66 -24.85
C LEU A 226 11.89 7.88 -24.05
N LEU A 227 10.62 7.93 -24.48
CA LEU A 227 9.52 7.23 -23.80
C LEU A 227 9.75 5.72 -23.80
N PHE A 228 10.10 5.16 -24.95
CA PHE A 228 10.37 3.75 -25.08
C PHE A 228 11.57 3.34 -24.20
N THR A 229 12.69 4.06 -24.28
CA THR A 229 13.89 3.75 -23.48
C THR A 229 13.67 3.90 -21.96
N ALA A 230 12.79 4.82 -21.53
CA ALA A 230 12.53 5.04 -20.12
C ALA A 230 11.48 4.08 -19.53
N LEU A 231 10.49 3.65 -20.33
CA LEU A 231 9.47 2.68 -19.91
C LEU A 231 9.93 1.23 -20.00
N LEU A 232 10.83 0.92 -20.93
CA LEU A 232 11.27 -0.45 -21.18
C LEU A 232 11.76 -1.16 -19.90
N PRO A 233 12.64 -0.58 -19.06
CA PRO A 233 13.14 -1.30 -17.90
C PRO A 233 12.06 -1.63 -16.84
N PRO A 234 11.21 -0.66 -16.39
CA PRO A 234 10.11 -0.97 -15.49
C PRO A 234 9.12 -1.97 -16.08
N VAL A 235 8.78 -1.85 -17.37
CA VAL A 235 7.86 -2.79 -18.03
C VAL A 235 8.43 -4.20 -18.08
N VAL A 236 9.72 -4.36 -18.43
CA VAL A 236 10.38 -5.67 -18.42
C VAL A 236 10.37 -6.29 -17.02
N LEU A 237 10.61 -5.50 -15.97
CA LEU A 237 10.53 -5.98 -14.59
C LEU A 237 9.11 -6.43 -14.21
N VAL A 238 8.11 -5.61 -14.51
CA VAL A 238 6.70 -5.94 -14.24
C VAL A 238 6.29 -7.19 -14.99
N LEU A 239 6.66 -7.34 -16.26
CA LEU A 239 6.37 -8.52 -17.06
C LEU A 239 7.12 -9.76 -16.55
N ALA A 240 8.36 -9.63 -16.07
CA ALA A 240 9.09 -10.74 -15.49
C ALA A 240 8.39 -11.29 -14.23
N VAL A 241 7.95 -10.39 -13.34
CA VAL A 241 7.27 -10.78 -12.09
C VAL A 241 5.82 -11.19 -12.34
N LEU A 242 4.99 -10.27 -12.86
CA LEU A 242 3.57 -10.55 -13.04
C LEU A 242 3.34 -11.58 -14.13
N GLY A 243 4.14 -11.60 -15.21
CA GLY A 243 4.04 -12.63 -16.23
C GLY A 243 4.33 -14.02 -15.68
N SER A 244 5.37 -14.19 -14.86
CA SER A 244 5.67 -15.51 -14.27
C SER A 244 4.55 -16.02 -13.34
N ILE A 245 3.87 -15.11 -12.61
CA ILE A 245 2.70 -15.45 -11.78
C ILE A 245 1.48 -15.74 -12.67
N PHE A 246 1.21 -14.88 -13.65
CA PHE A 246 0.00 -14.90 -14.46
C PHE A 246 -0.04 -16.07 -15.44
N PHE A 247 1.12 -16.46 -15.98
CA PHE A 247 1.25 -17.66 -16.79
C PHE A 247 1.41 -18.94 -15.95
N GLY A 248 1.35 -18.85 -14.62
CA GLY A 248 1.46 -20.00 -13.72
C GLY A 248 2.84 -20.68 -13.74
N ILE A 249 3.86 -19.98 -14.23
CA ILE A 249 5.24 -20.48 -14.32
C ILE A 249 5.89 -20.53 -12.93
N ALA A 250 5.55 -19.56 -12.07
CA ALA A 250 6.17 -19.37 -10.77
C ALA A 250 5.13 -19.02 -9.70
N ALA A 251 5.30 -19.55 -8.50
CA ALA A 251 4.59 -19.09 -7.31
C ALA A 251 4.99 -17.65 -6.94
N PRO A 252 4.21 -16.91 -6.15
CA PRO A 252 4.54 -15.53 -5.76
C PRO A 252 5.94 -15.38 -5.13
N THR A 253 6.40 -16.36 -4.36
CA THR A 253 7.74 -16.38 -3.76
C THR A 253 8.84 -16.55 -4.80
N GLU A 254 8.64 -17.42 -5.79
CA GLU A 254 9.57 -17.65 -6.90
C GLU A 254 9.60 -16.44 -7.84
N ALA A 255 8.44 -15.85 -8.13
CA ALA A 255 8.32 -14.61 -8.89
C ALA A 255 9.02 -13.42 -8.19
N ALA A 256 9.00 -13.38 -6.86
CA ALA A 256 9.77 -12.40 -6.10
C ALA A 256 11.29 -12.59 -6.31
N ALA A 257 11.77 -13.83 -6.38
CA ALA A 257 13.17 -14.14 -6.68
C ALA A 257 13.54 -13.72 -8.12
N VAL A 258 12.66 -13.98 -9.09
CA VAL A 258 12.81 -13.50 -10.47
C VAL A 258 12.88 -11.97 -10.50
N GLY A 259 12.03 -11.28 -9.75
CA GLY A 259 12.03 -9.81 -9.64
C GLY A 259 13.33 -9.28 -9.03
N ALA A 260 13.78 -9.85 -7.92
CA ALA A 260 15.03 -9.50 -7.26
C ALA A 260 16.24 -9.68 -8.20
N LEU A 261 16.33 -10.83 -8.88
CA LEU A 261 17.39 -11.09 -9.86
C LEU A 261 17.32 -10.11 -11.03
N SER A 262 16.13 -9.89 -11.60
CA SER A 262 15.93 -9.00 -12.74
C SER A 262 16.30 -7.55 -12.39
N SER A 263 15.98 -7.09 -11.19
CA SER A 263 16.36 -5.75 -10.72
C SER A 263 17.87 -5.59 -10.55
N ALA A 264 18.57 -6.63 -10.08
CA ALA A 264 20.02 -6.63 -9.96
C ALA A 264 20.69 -6.64 -11.34
N LEU A 265 20.19 -7.44 -12.28
CA LEU A 265 20.66 -7.46 -13.67
C LEU A 265 20.42 -6.10 -14.36
N MET A 266 19.27 -5.47 -14.13
CA MET A 266 18.98 -4.13 -14.62
C MET A 266 19.97 -3.11 -14.04
N ALA A 267 20.22 -3.14 -12.73
CA ALA A 267 21.22 -2.26 -12.10
C ALA A 267 22.65 -2.50 -12.66
N ALA A 268 22.98 -3.75 -13.03
CA ALA A 268 24.25 -4.08 -13.68
C ALA A 268 24.33 -3.50 -15.10
N ALA A 269 23.27 -3.67 -15.90
CA ALA A 269 23.19 -3.12 -17.26
C ALA A 269 23.31 -1.58 -17.28
N TYR A 270 22.82 -0.90 -16.25
CA TYR A 270 22.95 0.55 -16.07
C TYR A 270 24.29 0.98 -15.45
N GLY A 271 25.22 0.05 -15.21
CA GLY A 271 26.53 0.34 -14.61
C GLY A 271 26.46 0.82 -13.15
N LYS A 272 25.33 0.58 -12.46
CA LYS A 272 25.10 0.99 -11.07
C LYS A 272 25.37 -0.12 -10.06
N LEU A 273 25.40 -1.37 -10.49
CA LEU A 273 25.66 -2.50 -9.60
C LEU A 273 27.13 -2.52 -9.14
N LYS A 274 27.39 -1.96 -7.97
CA LYS A 274 28.67 -2.02 -7.26
C LYS A 274 28.47 -2.85 -5.99
N LEU A 275 29.55 -3.48 -5.49
CA LEU A 275 29.48 -4.23 -4.22
C LEU A 275 28.96 -3.38 -3.05
N ARG A 276 29.28 -2.08 -3.03
CA ARG A 276 28.73 -1.12 -2.08
C ARG A 276 27.20 -1.00 -2.19
N VAL A 277 26.67 -0.82 -3.40
CA VAL A 277 25.23 -0.71 -3.66
C VAL A 277 24.52 -1.99 -3.27
N LEU A 278 25.10 -3.16 -3.61
CA LEU A 278 24.56 -4.46 -3.24
C LEU A 278 24.52 -4.63 -1.71
N LYS A 279 25.64 -4.39 -1.02
CA LYS A 279 25.73 -4.50 0.44
C LYS A 279 24.71 -3.59 1.13
N GLU A 280 24.66 -2.32 0.72
CA GLU A 280 23.71 -1.34 1.26
C GLU A 280 22.26 -1.77 1.02
N THR A 281 21.94 -2.27 -0.18
CA THR A 281 20.61 -2.80 -0.49
C THR A 281 20.23 -3.98 0.41
N CYS A 282 21.15 -4.92 0.64
CA CYS A 282 20.92 -6.03 1.56
C CYS A 282 20.68 -5.57 3.00
N PHE A 283 21.47 -4.61 3.52
CA PHE A 283 21.27 -4.10 4.88
C PHE A 283 19.96 -3.32 5.02
N THR A 284 19.60 -2.48 4.04
CA THR A 284 18.30 -1.77 4.06
C THR A 284 17.14 -2.75 3.94
N THR A 285 17.27 -3.80 3.13
CA THR A 285 16.28 -4.88 3.01
C THR A 285 16.10 -5.60 4.34
N ALA A 286 17.20 -6.03 4.96
CA ALA A 286 17.18 -6.72 6.25
C ALA A 286 16.58 -5.84 7.35
N GLY A 287 16.95 -4.56 7.43
CA GLY A 287 16.38 -3.63 8.40
C GLY A 287 14.87 -3.43 8.22
N THR A 288 14.41 -3.22 6.98
CA THR A 288 12.99 -3.08 6.66
C THR A 288 12.22 -4.36 6.98
N PHE A 289 12.77 -5.51 6.62
CA PHE A 289 12.16 -6.80 6.90
C PHE A 289 12.12 -7.12 8.40
N SER A 290 13.15 -6.78 9.17
CA SER A 290 13.15 -6.96 10.64
C SER A 290 12.05 -6.17 11.33
N MET A 291 11.79 -4.93 10.88
CA MET A 291 10.66 -4.14 11.38
C MET A 291 9.33 -4.85 11.11
N VAL A 292 9.13 -5.30 9.87
CA VAL A 292 7.93 -6.05 9.47
C VAL A 292 7.79 -7.35 10.27
N PHE A 293 8.88 -8.10 10.43
CA PHE A 293 8.91 -9.38 11.16
C PHE A 293 8.46 -9.21 12.62
N ILE A 294 8.96 -8.21 13.33
CA ILE A 294 8.55 -7.93 14.72
C ILE A 294 7.06 -7.60 14.79
N VAL A 295 6.54 -6.81 13.85
CA VAL A 295 5.10 -6.50 13.78
C VAL A 295 4.30 -7.77 13.55
N VAL A 296 4.75 -8.65 12.65
CA VAL A 296 4.03 -9.88 12.30
C VAL A 296 3.98 -10.86 13.48
N VAL A 297 5.09 -11.04 14.18
CA VAL A 297 5.14 -11.88 15.39
C VAL A 297 4.22 -11.30 16.47
N GLY A 298 4.32 -10.00 16.76
CA GLY A 298 3.47 -9.34 17.76
C GLY A 298 1.98 -9.44 17.43
N ALA A 299 1.61 -9.21 16.17
CA ALA A 299 0.22 -9.25 15.72
C ALA A 299 -0.38 -10.66 15.70
N THR A 300 0.39 -11.67 15.27
CA THR A 300 -0.07 -13.06 15.28
C THR A 300 -0.23 -13.57 16.72
N PHE A 301 0.65 -13.17 17.63
CA PHE A 301 0.49 -13.44 19.05
C PHE A 301 -0.74 -12.74 19.64
N PHE A 302 -0.91 -11.43 19.37
CA PHE A 302 -2.11 -10.67 19.75
C PHE A 302 -3.38 -11.33 19.25
N THR A 303 -3.45 -11.67 17.96
CA THR A 303 -4.62 -12.27 17.34
C THR A 303 -4.93 -13.64 17.95
N SER A 304 -3.91 -14.41 18.33
CA SER A 304 -4.12 -15.71 18.97
C SER A 304 -4.73 -15.58 20.36
N ILE A 305 -4.21 -14.66 21.18
CA ILE A 305 -4.75 -14.38 22.51
C ILE A 305 -6.16 -13.80 22.39
N PHE A 306 -6.34 -12.81 21.50
CA PHE A 306 -7.61 -12.13 21.29
C PHE A 306 -8.72 -13.11 20.83
N LEU A 307 -8.43 -13.94 19.82
CA LEU A 307 -9.40 -14.94 19.34
C LEU A 307 -9.67 -16.00 20.40
N GLY A 308 -8.64 -16.48 21.08
CA GLY A 308 -8.80 -17.55 22.04
C GLY A 308 -9.45 -17.14 23.37
N LEU A 309 -9.41 -15.85 23.73
CA LEU A 309 -10.24 -15.25 24.80
C LEU A 309 -11.70 -15.00 24.36
N GLY A 310 -12.08 -15.37 23.13
CA GLY A 310 -13.43 -15.21 22.60
C GLY A 310 -13.76 -13.80 22.10
N CYS A 311 -12.79 -12.88 22.09
CA CYS A 311 -13.00 -11.49 21.65
C CYS A 311 -13.40 -11.38 20.18
N GLY A 312 -12.96 -12.33 19.34
CA GLY A 312 -13.37 -12.39 17.93
C GLY A 312 -14.89 -12.56 17.74
N GLN A 313 -15.54 -13.31 18.63
CA GLN A 313 -16.99 -13.52 18.57
C GLN A 313 -17.75 -12.23 18.91
N VAL A 314 -17.25 -11.46 19.88
CA VAL A 314 -17.81 -10.14 20.23
C VAL A 314 -17.81 -9.20 19.02
N VAL A 315 -16.69 -9.14 18.30
CA VAL A 315 -16.59 -8.31 17.08
C VAL A 315 -17.54 -8.84 15.99
N LYS A 316 -17.62 -10.15 15.80
CA LYS A 316 -18.53 -10.78 14.83
C LYS A 316 -19.99 -10.44 15.11
N ASP A 317 -20.44 -10.58 16.36
CA ASP A 317 -21.83 -10.30 16.75
C ASP A 317 -22.15 -8.81 16.63
N PHE A 318 -21.19 -7.93 16.94
CA PHE A 318 -21.33 -6.50 16.71
C PHE A 318 -21.52 -6.17 15.23
N VAL A 319 -20.71 -6.76 14.33
CA VAL A 319 -20.83 -6.53 12.88
C VAL A 319 -22.13 -7.11 12.32
N LEU A 320 -22.55 -8.29 12.75
CA LEU A 320 -23.76 -8.95 12.25
C LEU A 320 -25.07 -8.36 12.81
N SER A 321 -25.03 -7.69 13.96
CA SER A 321 -26.19 -6.98 14.53
C SER A 321 -26.47 -5.62 13.87
N ALA A 322 -25.59 -5.16 12.96
CA ALA A 322 -25.78 -3.92 12.24
C ALA A 322 -27.05 -3.96 11.36
N PRO A 323 -27.87 -2.88 11.36
CA PRO A 323 -29.04 -2.81 10.50
C PRO A 323 -28.65 -2.77 9.02
N GLY A 324 -29.48 -3.36 8.15
CA GLY A 324 -29.22 -3.39 6.69
C GLY A 324 -28.61 -4.70 6.16
N GLY A 325 -28.59 -5.77 6.98
CA GLY A 325 -28.18 -7.11 6.56
C GLY A 325 -26.73 -7.15 6.07
N LYS A 326 -26.47 -7.87 4.97
CA LYS A 326 -25.11 -8.00 4.41
C LYS A 326 -24.43 -6.67 4.09
N TRP A 327 -25.18 -5.68 3.61
CA TRP A 327 -24.63 -4.36 3.26
C TRP A 327 -24.38 -3.49 4.50
N GLY A 328 -25.19 -3.65 5.55
CA GLY A 328 -24.93 -3.07 6.86
C GLY A 328 -23.62 -3.58 7.46
N ALA A 329 -23.45 -4.90 7.48
CA ALA A 329 -22.20 -5.54 7.92
C ALA A 329 -20.99 -5.08 7.10
N PHE A 330 -21.12 -5.02 5.77
CA PHE A 330 -20.08 -4.50 4.87
C PHE A 330 -19.68 -3.05 5.23
N PHE A 331 -20.65 -2.16 5.39
CA PHE A 331 -20.39 -0.76 5.74
C PHE A 331 -19.68 -0.63 7.08
N VAL A 332 -20.15 -1.36 8.10
CA VAL A 332 -19.50 -1.36 9.43
C VAL A 332 -18.06 -1.84 9.34
N VAL A 333 -17.78 -2.91 8.59
CA VAL A 333 -16.40 -3.38 8.38
C VAL A 333 -15.55 -2.33 7.67
N MET A 334 -16.03 -1.74 6.58
CA MET A 334 -15.30 -0.71 5.85
C MET A 334 -15.01 0.50 6.73
N PHE A 335 -15.99 0.93 7.52
CA PHE A 335 -15.84 2.04 8.46
C PHE A 335 -14.84 1.71 9.58
N LEU A 336 -14.93 0.52 10.18
CA LEU A 336 -13.97 0.09 11.21
C LEU A 336 -12.55 0.02 10.66
N VAL A 337 -12.34 -0.55 9.47
CA VAL A 337 -11.02 -0.60 8.81
C VAL A 337 -10.51 0.81 8.53
N PHE A 338 -11.37 1.73 8.10
CA PHE A 338 -11.00 3.13 7.86
C PHE A 338 -10.55 3.81 9.16
N ILE A 339 -11.34 3.71 10.23
CA ILE A 339 -11.00 4.30 11.53
C ILE A 339 -9.72 3.69 12.09
N MET A 340 -9.56 2.37 12.04
CA MET A 340 -8.31 1.72 12.46
C MET A 340 -7.14 2.20 11.62
N GLY A 341 -7.34 2.41 10.31
CA GLY A 341 -6.34 2.98 9.39
C GLY A 341 -5.85 4.36 9.77
N MET A 342 -6.62 5.14 10.54
CA MET A 342 -6.20 6.45 11.04
C MET A 342 -5.20 6.35 12.20
N PHE A 343 -5.16 5.23 12.93
CA PHE A 343 -4.37 5.09 14.15
C PHE A 343 -3.32 3.98 14.07
N ILE A 344 -3.58 2.92 13.30
CA ILE A 344 -2.79 1.70 13.28
C ILE A 344 -2.20 1.50 11.88
N ASP A 345 -0.98 0.98 11.82
CA ASP A 345 -0.36 0.57 10.56
C ASP A 345 -1.19 -0.51 9.84
N TRP A 346 -1.17 -0.48 8.51
CA TRP A 346 -1.91 -1.43 7.69
C TRP A 346 -1.48 -2.88 7.94
N ILE A 347 -0.21 -3.15 8.30
CA ILE A 347 0.24 -4.52 8.63
C ILE A 347 -0.52 -5.00 9.85
N GLY A 348 -0.64 -4.16 10.89
CA GLY A 348 -1.41 -4.47 12.08
C GLY A 348 -2.88 -4.73 11.77
N ILE A 349 -3.50 -3.89 10.94
CA ILE A 349 -4.90 -4.06 10.53
C ILE A 349 -5.08 -5.39 9.78
N VAL A 350 -4.20 -5.70 8.83
CA VAL A 350 -4.28 -6.94 8.05
C VAL A 350 -4.17 -8.16 8.96
N LEU A 351 -3.25 -8.14 9.92
CA LEU A 351 -3.02 -9.30 10.78
C LEU A 351 -4.10 -9.50 11.87
N ILE A 352 -4.77 -8.41 12.28
CA ILE A 352 -5.81 -8.47 13.32
C ILE A 352 -7.20 -8.63 12.70
N MET A 353 -7.57 -7.76 11.77
CA MET A 353 -8.95 -7.67 11.27
C MET A 353 -9.29 -8.77 10.28
N ILE A 354 -8.35 -9.18 9.42
CA ILE A 354 -8.66 -10.10 8.32
C ILE A 354 -9.06 -11.49 8.81
N PRO A 355 -8.40 -12.11 9.81
CA PRO A 355 -8.85 -13.38 10.36
C PRO A 355 -10.25 -13.30 10.99
N ILE A 356 -10.64 -12.12 11.51
CA ILE A 356 -11.96 -11.89 12.13
C ILE A 356 -13.02 -11.67 11.05
N VAL A 357 -12.71 -10.86 10.05
CA VAL A 357 -13.67 -10.35 9.07
C VAL A 357 -13.89 -11.32 7.92
N THR A 358 -12.86 -12.07 7.50
CA THR A 358 -12.98 -13.01 6.37
C THR A 358 -14.09 -14.06 6.60
N PRO A 359 -14.21 -14.70 7.78
CA PRO A 359 -15.32 -15.61 8.06
C PRO A 359 -16.70 -14.93 8.04
N ILE A 360 -16.78 -13.64 8.41
CA ILE A 360 -18.02 -12.86 8.39
C ILE A 360 -18.48 -12.67 6.95
N ALA A 361 -17.57 -12.31 6.04
CA ALA A 361 -17.87 -12.11 4.61
C ALA A 361 -18.51 -13.36 3.99
N SER A 362 -17.95 -14.54 4.26
CA SER A 362 -18.51 -15.81 3.78
C SER A 362 -19.86 -16.13 4.40
N THR A 363 -20.08 -15.77 5.67
CA THR A 363 -21.36 -15.99 6.38
C THR A 363 -22.49 -15.15 5.78
N VAL A 364 -22.20 -13.90 5.38
CA VAL A 364 -23.21 -12.99 4.79
C VAL A 364 -23.37 -13.16 3.28
N GLY A 365 -22.60 -14.07 2.66
CA GLY A 365 -22.70 -14.43 1.25
C GLY A 365 -21.98 -13.50 0.28
N PHE A 366 -20.93 -12.80 0.70
CA PHE A 366 -20.04 -12.09 -0.24
C PHE A 366 -18.99 -13.02 -0.83
N ASP A 367 -18.63 -12.78 -2.08
CA ASP A 367 -17.42 -13.37 -2.67
C ASP A 367 -16.19 -12.91 -1.87
N THR A 368 -15.39 -13.87 -1.41
CA THR A 368 -14.28 -13.61 -0.49
C THR A 368 -13.17 -12.78 -1.14
N LEU A 369 -12.92 -12.97 -2.45
CA LEU A 369 -11.92 -12.21 -3.19
C LEU A 369 -12.36 -10.76 -3.39
N TRP A 370 -13.61 -10.54 -3.82
CA TRP A 370 -14.20 -9.22 -3.94
C TRP A 370 -14.18 -8.48 -2.61
N PHE A 371 -14.65 -9.12 -1.55
CA PHE A 371 -14.70 -8.51 -0.21
C PHE A 371 -13.29 -8.15 0.28
N ALA A 372 -12.32 -9.03 0.04
CA ALA A 372 -10.92 -8.75 0.33
C ALA A 372 -10.40 -7.51 -0.41
N MET A 373 -10.69 -7.41 -1.69
CA MET A 373 -10.28 -6.28 -2.51
C MET A 373 -10.92 -4.96 -2.08
N MET A 374 -12.17 -4.98 -1.60
CA MET A 374 -12.80 -3.81 -1.00
C MET A 374 -12.04 -3.32 0.24
N ILE A 375 -11.58 -4.23 1.11
CA ILE A 375 -10.75 -3.88 2.26
C ILE A 375 -9.39 -3.30 1.81
N ILE A 376 -8.74 -3.96 0.85
CA ILE A 376 -7.43 -3.57 0.32
C ILE A 376 -7.48 -2.16 -0.31
N VAL A 377 -8.53 -1.87 -1.08
CA VAL A 377 -8.74 -0.54 -1.66
C VAL A 377 -9.07 0.48 -0.58
N ASN A 378 -9.87 0.13 0.42
CA ASN A 378 -10.17 0.99 1.57
C ASN A 378 -8.90 1.33 2.39
N LEU A 379 -7.99 0.37 2.56
CA LEU A 379 -6.70 0.57 3.21
C LEU A 379 -5.80 1.58 2.49
N GLN A 380 -6.06 1.95 1.23
CA GLN A 380 -5.35 3.09 0.62
C GLN A 380 -5.53 4.38 1.42
N MET A 381 -6.71 4.57 2.03
CA MET A 381 -6.99 5.76 2.82
C MET A 381 -6.20 5.80 4.13
N SER A 382 -5.73 4.67 4.67
CA SER A 382 -4.94 4.67 5.91
C SER A 382 -3.64 5.48 5.76
N PHE A 383 -3.06 5.49 4.57
CA PHE A 383 -1.82 6.25 4.29
C PHE A 383 -2.04 7.75 4.12
N LEU A 384 -3.29 8.17 3.89
CA LEU A 384 -3.68 9.55 3.59
C LEU A 384 -4.44 10.21 4.75
N SER A 385 -5.04 9.43 5.66
CA SER A 385 -5.91 9.93 6.73
C SER A 385 -5.13 10.22 8.00
N PRO A 386 -5.12 11.47 8.52
CA PRO A 386 -4.53 11.77 9.83
C PRO A 386 -5.23 10.97 10.96
N PRO A 387 -4.58 10.72 12.11
CA PRO A 387 -3.25 11.18 12.53
C PRO A 387 -2.05 10.36 12.01
N PHE A 388 -2.20 9.07 11.68
CA PHE A 388 -1.11 8.19 11.20
C PHE A 388 -0.95 8.17 9.67
N ALA A 389 -1.07 9.33 9.02
CA ALA A 389 -0.99 9.47 7.56
C ALA A 389 0.46 9.35 7.03
N TYR A 390 0.98 8.14 6.87
CA TYR A 390 2.38 7.90 6.48
C TYR A 390 2.82 8.68 5.23
N ALA A 391 1.98 8.75 4.19
CA ALA A 391 2.34 9.46 2.97
C ALA A 391 2.54 10.97 3.21
N ILE A 392 1.78 11.56 4.15
CA ILE A 392 1.95 12.96 4.53
C ILE A 392 3.31 13.17 5.19
N PHE A 393 3.70 12.28 6.11
CA PHE A 393 4.97 12.40 6.82
C PHE A 393 6.18 12.12 5.92
N PHE A 394 6.11 11.11 5.05
CA PHE A 394 7.17 10.85 4.07
C PHE A 394 7.36 12.02 3.12
N LEU A 395 6.26 12.60 2.62
CA LEU A 395 6.36 13.79 1.78
C LEU A 395 6.91 14.97 2.56
N LYS A 396 6.45 15.19 3.80
CA LYS A 396 6.92 16.29 4.64
C LYS A 396 8.41 16.16 4.96
N ALA A 397 8.91 14.95 5.19
CA ALA A 397 10.32 14.68 5.48
C ALA A 397 11.27 15.08 4.35
N VAL A 398 10.80 15.07 3.09
CA VAL A 398 11.60 15.46 1.93
C VAL A 398 11.36 16.91 1.47
N THR A 399 10.35 17.58 2.03
CA THR A 399 10.08 18.98 1.72
C THR A 399 11.09 19.90 2.43
N LYS A 400 11.76 20.76 1.67
CA LYS A 400 12.67 21.77 2.23
C LYS A 400 11.89 22.99 2.74
N PRO A 401 12.35 23.70 3.79
CA PRO A 401 11.69 24.91 4.29
C PRO A 401 11.45 25.97 3.21
N GLU A 402 12.40 26.10 2.27
CA GLU A 402 12.35 27.02 1.12
C GLU A 402 11.15 26.78 0.19
N MET A 403 10.58 25.56 0.18
CA MET A 403 9.40 25.24 -0.62
C MET A 403 8.11 25.83 -0.04
N GLY A 404 8.14 26.31 1.21
CA GLY A 404 6.99 26.91 1.90
C GLY A 404 5.81 25.95 2.07
N ILE A 405 6.04 24.64 2.14
CA ILE A 405 4.99 23.62 2.32
C ILE A 405 4.82 23.30 3.80
N ASP A 406 3.72 23.74 4.38
CA ASP A 406 3.27 23.24 5.69
C ASP A 406 2.47 21.95 5.58
N THR A 407 2.42 21.19 6.68
CA THR A 407 1.62 19.96 6.80
C THR A 407 0.14 20.20 6.46
N GLY A 408 -0.40 21.38 6.78
CA GLY A 408 -1.76 21.76 6.41
C GLY A 408 -2.01 21.78 4.90
N HIS A 409 -1.03 22.17 4.09
CA HIS A 409 -1.14 22.12 2.62
C HIS A 409 -1.21 20.66 2.13
N ILE A 410 -0.40 19.78 2.73
CA ILE A 410 -0.38 18.36 2.38
C ILE A 410 -1.72 17.70 2.75
N ILE A 411 -2.23 17.96 3.96
CA ILE A 411 -3.53 17.44 4.43
C ILE A 411 -4.66 17.88 3.49
N ARG A 412 -4.76 19.18 3.17
CA ARG A 412 -5.76 19.67 2.21
C ARG A 412 -5.57 19.08 0.82
N GLY A 413 -4.33 18.79 0.44
CA GLY A 413 -3.98 18.14 -0.83
C GLY A 413 -4.50 16.70 -0.93
N VAL A 414 -4.44 15.91 0.15
CA VAL A 414 -4.83 14.48 0.13
C VAL A 414 -6.32 14.23 0.32
N ILE A 415 -7.06 15.12 1.01
CA ILE A 415 -8.51 14.95 1.28
C ILE A 415 -9.32 14.66 0.01
N PRO A 416 -9.15 15.38 -1.12
CA PRO A 416 -9.87 15.06 -2.34
C PRO A 416 -9.59 13.63 -2.86
N TYR A 417 -8.35 13.15 -2.72
CA TYR A 417 -7.99 11.79 -3.13
C TYR A 417 -8.62 10.71 -2.24
N MET A 418 -8.78 10.97 -0.95
CA MET A 418 -9.58 10.10 -0.08
C MET A 418 -11.04 10.00 -0.56
N GLY A 419 -11.65 11.13 -0.92
CA GLY A 419 -12.97 11.14 -1.53
C GLY A 419 -13.04 10.34 -2.84
N ILE A 420 -11.99 10.41 -3.66
CA ILE A 420 -11.90 9.61 -4.90
C ILE A 420 -11.74 8.12 -4.61
N ILE A 421 -11.03 7.73 -3.55
CA ILE A 421 -10.97 6.32 -3.15
C ILE A 421 -12.37 5.82 -2.76
N VAL A 422 -13.15 6.61 -2.03
CA VAL A 422 -14.56 6.28 -1.73
C VAL A 422 -15.38 6.13 -3.02
N ILE A 423 -15.22 7.03 -3.99
CA ILE A 423 -15.87 6.91 -5.31
C ILE A 423 -15.42 5.63 -6.01
N GLY A 424 -14.13 5.30 -5.96
CA GLY A 424 -13.58 4.06 -6.51
C GLY A 424 -14.17 2.81 -5.83
N LEU A 425 -14.32 2.81 -4.51
CA LEU A 425 -15.01 1.75 -3.77
C LEU A 425 -16.46 1.61 -4.25
N LEU A 426 -17.22 2.72 -4.33
CA LEU A 426 -18.60 2.69 -4.81
C LEU A 426 -18.69 2.18 -6.26
N LEU A 427 -17.73 2.54 -7.11
CA LEU A 427 -17.64 2.02 -8.48
C LEU A 427 -17.41 0.51 -8.48
N MET A 428 -16.52 -0.01 -7.62
CA MET A 428 -16.24 -1.45 -7.50
C MET A 428 -17.38 -2.23 -6.81
N VAL A 429 -18.24 -1.55 -6.05
CA VAL A 429 -19.52 -2.09 -5.56
C VAL A 429 -20.52 -2.21 -6.70
N ALA A 430 -20.66 -1.17 -7.52
CA ALA A 430 -21.59 -1.15 -8.66
C ALA A 430 -21.14 -2.09 -9.79
N PHE A 431 -19.84 -2.21 -10.01
CA PHE A 431 -19.23 -3.04 -11.05
C PHE A 431 -18.19 -4.01 -10.46
N PRO A 432 -18.63 -5.10 -9.80
CA PRO A 432 -17.72 -6.11 -9.21
C PRO A 432 -16.76 -6.74 -10.21
N GLU A 433 -17.12 -6.73 -11.50
CA GLU A 433 -16.33 -7.24 -12.61
C GLU A 433 -14.95 -6.57 -12.71
N ILE A 434 -14.81 -5.32 -12.26
CA ILE A 434 -13.49 -4.65 -12.20
C ILE A 434 -12.50 -5.51 -11.41
N ILE A 435 -12.97 -6.17 -10.35
CA ILE A 435 -12.15 -7.00 -9.47
C ILE A 435 -12.11 -8.46 -9.97
N THR A 436 -13.25 -9.01 -10.39
CA THR A 436 -13.39 -10.46 -10.64
C THR A 436 -13.08 -10.89 -12.07
N TRP A 437 -13.05 -9.96 -13.04
CA TRP A 437 -12.87 -10.27 -14.45
C TRP A 437 -11.52 -10.94 -14.76
N LEU A 438 -10.40 -10.33 -14.34
CA LEU A 438 -9.07 -10.86 -14.65
C LEU A 438 -8.80 -12.21 -13.95
N PRO A 439 -9.05 -12.35 -12.62
CA PRO A 439 -8.91 -13.64 -11.96
C PRO A 439 -9.77 -14.75 -12.58
N GLY A 440 -11.02 -14.45 -12.95
CA GLY A 440 -11.95 -15.42 -13.53
C GLY A 440 -11.58 -15.92 -14.92
N LYS A 441 -10.71 -15.19 -15.65
CA LYS A 441 -10.22 -15.58 -16.98
C LYS A 441 -8.93 -16.39 -16.94
N MET A 442 -8.07 -16.16 -15.95
CA MET A 442 -6.70 -16.69 -15.93
C MET A 442 -6.53 -17.93 -15.06
N ILE A 443 -7.36 -18.10 -14.02
CA ILE A 443 -7.26 -19.25 -13.11
C ILE A 443 -8.59 -20.00 -13.15
N ARG A 444 -8.62 -21.10 -13.92
CA ARG A 444 -9.61 -22.17 -13.78
C ARG A 444 -8.96 -23.38 -13.14
#